data_AF-A0A4Y9ME69-F1
#
_entry.id   AF-A0A4Y9ME69-F1
#
_cell.length_a   1.000
_cell.length_b   1.000
_cell.length_c   1.000
_cell.angle_alpha   90.00
_cell.angle_beta   90.00
_cell.angle_gamma   90.00
#
_symmetry.space_group_name_H-M   'P 1'
#
loop_
_entity.id
_entity.type
_entity.pdbx_description
1 polymer ?
#
loop_
_entity_poly.entity_id
_entity_poly.type
_entity_poly.pdbx_seq_one_letter_code
_entity_poly.pdbx_strand_id
1 'polypeptide(L)'
;MLGLGLGWLCRYPLVWTCLTGRAVAWQAGWASIDPTLVDDGVAVFFVLVAVLWALFVLVAAPLNVLARRATSLSGRQWWGTSAVLWVAPFAVLDLPGLLR
;
A
#
# COMPACT_ATOMS: atom_id res chain seq x y z
N MET A 1 -7.47 -13.71 10.88
CA MET A 1 -8.15 -12.40 11.06
C MET A 1 -7.16 -11.23 11.09
N LEU A 2 -6.12 -11.25 11.94
CA LEU A 2 -5.14 -10.14 12.03
C LEU A 2 -4.50 -9.74 10.69
N GLY A 3 -4.02 -10.71 9.88
CA GLY A 3 -3.42 -10.42 8.58
C GLY A 3 -4.38 -9.71 7.60
N LEU A 4 -5.65 -10.07 7.58
CA LEU A 4 -6.67 -9.42 6.75
C LEU A 4 -7.03 -8.01 7.28
N GLY A 5 -7.06 -7.83 8.61
CA GLY A 5 -7.25 -6.51 9.22
C GLY A 5 -6.10 -5.55 8.90
N LEU A 6 -4.85 -6.05 8.97
CA LEU A 6 -3.67 -5.30 8.51
C LEU A 6 -3.72 -5.04 7.01
N GLY A 7 -4.20 -5.99 6.21
CA GLY A 7 -4.40 -5.77 4.78
C GLY A 7 -5.41 -4.67 4.47
N TRP A 8 -6.49 -4.57 5.24
CA TRP A 8 -7.42 -3.45 5.12
C TRP A 8 -6.76 -2.10 5.39
N LEU A 9 -5.94 -2.02 6.43
CA LEU A 9 -5.14 -0.81 6.74
C LEU A 9 -4.10 -0.51 5.64
N CYS A 10 -3.48 -1.56 5.07
CA CYS A 10 -2.48 -1.43 4.01
C CYS A 10 -3.06 -0.93 2.69
N ARG A 11 -4.38 -1.01 2.48
CA ARG A 11 -5.05 -0.45 1.30
C ARG A 11 -4.76 1.03 1.10
N TYR A 12 -4.80 1.82 2.18
CA TYR A 12 -4.59 3.27 2.11
C TYR A 12 -3.22 3.64 1.53
N PRO A 13 -2.07 3.22 2.11
CA PRO A 13 -0.78 3.54 1.52
C PRO A 13 -0.62 2.99 0.10
N LEU A 14 -1.20 1.82 -0.23
CA LEU A 14 -1.14 1.25 -1.58
C LEU A 14 -1.90 2.07 -2.62
N VAL A 15 -3.14 2.49 -2.33
CA VAL A 15 -3.94 3.34 -3.22
C VAL A 15 -3.20 4.64 -3.52
N TRP A 16 -2.72 5.32 -2.47
CA TRP A 16 -1.96 6.57 -2.65
C TRP A 16 -0.64 6.36 -3.38
N THR A 17 0.05 5.24 -3.15
CA THR A 17 1.26 4.89 -3.91
C THR A 17 0.95 4.73 -5.41
N CYS A 18 -0.15 4.08 -5.76
CA CYS A 18 -0.58 3.94 -7.16
C CYS A 18 -0.95 5.27 -7.80
N LEU A 19 -1.68 6.13 -7.08
CA LEU A 19 -2.04 7.47 -7.57
C LEU A 19 -0.80 8.33 -7.81
N THR A 20 0.12 8.37 -6.84
CA THR A 20 1.40 9.08 -6.97
C THR A 20 2.23 8.52 -8.14
N GLY A 21 2.29 7.19 -8.29
CA GLY A 21 2.99 6.54 -9.40
C GLY A 21 2.40 6.90 -10.77
N ARG A 22 1.07 6.98 -10.89
CA ARG A 22 0.40 7.47 -12.12
C ARG A 22 0.75 8.93 -12.38
N ALA A 23 0.74 9.80 -11.36
CA ALA A 23 1.12 11.21 -11.52
C ALA A 23 2.57 11.38 -12.02
N VAL A 24 3.51 10.60 -11.48
CA VAL A 24 4.90 10.55 -11.97
C VAL A 24 4.97 10.05 -13.41
N ALA A 25 4.24 8.98 -13.74
CA ALA A 25 4.18 8.45 -15.10
C ALA A 25 3.59 9.46 -16.09
N TRP A 26 2.59 10.25 -15.69
CA TRP A 26 2.04 11.34 -16.48
C TRP A 26 3.06 12.45 -16.73
N GLN A 27 3.79 12.89 -15.68
CA GLN A 27 4.87 13.88 -15.85
C GLN A 27 5.97 13.38 -16.78
N ALA A 28 6.24 12.07 -16.80
CA ALA A 28 7.19 11.43 -17.72
C ALA A 28 6.62 11.22 -19.15
N GLY A 29 5.35 11.57 -19.40
CA GLY A 29 4.68 11.37 -20.69
C GLY A 29 4.24 9.93 -20.98
N TRP A 30 4.23 9.05 -19.96
CA TRP A 30 3.85 7.64 -20.09
C TRP A 30 2.37 7.37 -19.78
N ALA A 31 1.63 8.37 -19.27
CA ALA A 31 0.22 8.24 -18.92
C ALA A 31 -0.55 9.53 -19.21
N SER A 32 -1.88 9.45 -19.34
CA SER A 32 -2.82 10.59 -19.43
C SER A 32 -3.65 10.68 -18.15
N ILE A 33 -3.61 11.82 -17.46
CA ILE A 33 -4.35 12.11 -16.21
C ILE A 33 -4.96 13.52 -16.33
N ASP A 34 -6.08 13.73 -15.64
CA ASP A 34 -6.69 15.05 -15.49
C ASP A 34 -5.68 16.04 -14.84
N PRO A 35 -5.35 17.15 -15.50
CA PRO A 35 -4.28 18.06 -15.06
C PRO A 35 -4.53 18.70 -13.68
N THR A 36 -5.79 18.77 -13.24
CA THR A 36 -6.17 19.35 -11.93
C THR A 36 -5.54 18.62 -10.73
N LEU A 37 -5.15 17.36 -10.89
CA LEU A 37 -4.50 16.55 -9.85
C LEU A 37 -3.02 16.90 -9.64
N VAL A 38 -2.39 17.57 -10.59
CA VAL A 38 -0.94 17.88 -10.59
C VAL A 38 -0.67 19.32 -10.15
N ASP A 39 -1.65 20.21 -10.31
CA ASP A 39 -1.53 21.64 -10.00
C ASP A 39 -1.28 21.91 -8.50
N ASP A 40 -1.73 21.02 -7.61
CA ASP A 40 -1.50 21.13 -6.15
C ASP A 40 -0.08 20.70 -5.71
N GLY A 41 0.75 20.21 -6.64
CA GLY A 41 2.13 19.82 -6.38
C GLY A 41 2.29 18.37 -5.93
N VAL A 42 2.89 17.56 -6.82
CA VAL A 42 3.19 16.12 -6.60
C VAL A 42 4.00 15.84 -5.32
N ALA A 43 4.79 16.79 -4.83
CA ALA A 43 5.56 16.65 -3.59
C ALA A 43 4.69 16.34 -2.36
N VAL A 44 3.49 16.93 -2.27
CA VAL A 44 2.55 16.70 -1.15
C VAL A 44 2.12 15.23 -1.11
N PHE A 45 1.90 14.61 -2.28
CA PHE A 45 1.53 13.20 -2.39
C PHE A 45 2.65 12.27 -1.93
N PHE A 46 3.92 12.60 -2.21
CA PHE A 46 5.05 11.83 -1.70
C PHE A 46 5.15 11.87 -0.17
N VAL A 47 4.95 13.05 0.44
CA VAL A 47 4.93 13.20 1.91
C VAL A 47 3.78 12.39 2.50
N LEU A 48 2.58 12.48 1.92
CA LEU A 48 1.41 11.73 2.38
C LEU A 48 1.65 10.21 2.30
N VAL A 49 2.18 9.72 1.16
CA VAL A 49 2.52 8.30 0.98
C VAL A 49 3.54 7.86 2.03
N ALA A 50 4.59 8.65 2.27
CA ALA A 50 5.60 8.32 3.28
C ALA A 50 5.01 8.25 4.69
N VAL A 51 4.15 9.20 5.06
CA VAL A 51 3.46 9.20 6.36
C VAL A 51 2.55 7.97 6.50
N LEU A 52 1.76 7.64 5.49
CA LEU A 52 0.87 6.47 5.53
C LEU A 52 1.65 5.16 5.68
N TRP A 53 2.77 5.02 4.96
CA TRP A 53 3.65 3.86 5.12
C TRP A 53 4.31 3.82 6.49
N ALA A 54 4.78 4.96 7.02
CA ALA A 54 5.37 5.02 8.36
C ALA A 54 4.37 4.61 9.44
N LEU A 55 3.15 5.13 9.38
CA LEU A 55 2.06 4.76 10.30
C LEU A 55 1.70 3.28 10.17
N PHE A 56 1.60 2.77 8.94
CA PHE A 56 1.35 1.35 8.72
C PHE A 56 2.45 0.48 9.32
N VAL A 57 3.73 0.80 9.10
CA VAL A 57 4.86 0.04 9.66
C VAL A 57 4.85 0.09 11.19
N LEU A 58 4.57 1.25 11.79
CA LEU A 58 4.49 1.40 13.25
C LEU A 58 3.47 0.45 13.88
N VAL A 59 2.34 0.20 13.20
CA VAL A 59 1.29 -0.70 13.67
C VAL A 59 1.56 -2.15 13.26
N ALA A 60 1.92 -2.38 12.00
CA ALA A 60 2.07 -3.70 11.43
C ALA A 60 3.31 -4.43 11.97
N ALA A 61 4.42 -3.73 12.21
CA ALA A 61 5.66 -4.37 12.68
C ALA A 61 5.49 -5.11 14.03
N PRO A 62 5.02 -4.48 15.13
CA PRO A 62 4.83 -5.19 16.40
C PRO A 62 3.78 -6.30 16.29
N LEU A 63 2.67 -6.05 15.59
CA LEU A 63 1.60 -7.04 15.42
C LEU A 63 2.06 -8.25 14.59
N ASN A 64 2.86 -8.04 13.54
CA ASN A 64 3.41 -9.10 12.71
C ASN A 64 4.46 -9.92 13.47
N VAL A 65 5.26 -9.30 14.35
CA VAL A 65 6.19 -10.01 15.23
C VAL A 65 5.45 -10.86 16.25
N LEU A 66 4.41 -10.32 16.89
CA LEU A 66 3.57 -11.08 17.82
C LEU A 66 2.89 -12.26 17.13
N ALA A 67 2.32 -12.04 15.96
CA ALA A 67 1.66 -13.07 15.19
C ALA A 67 2.63 -14.18 14.76
N ARG A 68 3.86 -13.81 14.35
CA ARG A 68 4.89 -14.80 13.99
C ARG A 68 5.18 -15.77 15.13
N ARG A 69 5.23 -15.29 16.38
CA ARG A 69 5.46 -16.14 17.57
C ARG A 69 4.33 -17.14 17.83
N ALA A 70 3.13 -16.86 17.33
CA ALA A 70 1.97 -17.73 17.47
C ALA A 70 1.80 -18.72 16.30
N THR A 71 2.73 -18.73 15.33
CA THR A 71 2.66 -19.61 14.15
C THR A 71 3.84 -20.57 14.08
N SER A 72 3.60 -21.76 13.50
CA SER A 72 4.63 -22.77 13.22
C SER A 72 5.33 -22.57 11.86
N LEU A 73 5.05 -21.47 11.16
CA LEU A 73 5.59 -21.22 9.83
C LEU A 73 7.08 -20.86 9.88
N SER A 74 7.85 -21.37 8.91
CA SER A 74 9.22 -20.90 8.71
C SER A 74 9.23 -19.40 8.37
N GLY A 75 10.32 -18.71 8.69
CA GLY A 75 10.40 -17.25 8.51
C GLY A 75 10.11 -16.80 7.07
N ARG A 76 10.56 -17.57 6.07
CA ARG A 76 10.33 -17.26 4.65
C ARG A 76 8.85 -17.41 4.26
N GLN A 77 8.20 -18.49 4.71
CA GLN A 77 6.78 -18.71 4.47
C GLN A 77 5.94 -17.64 5.16
N TRP A 78 6.25 -17.30 6.41
CA TRP A 78 5.57 -16.27 7.17
C TRP A 78 5.58 -14.92 6.42
N TRP A 79 6.75 -14.46 5.98
CA TRP A 79 6.85 -13.19 5.25
C TRP A 79 6.07 -13.18 3.95
N GLY A 80 6.15 -14.27 3.17
CA GLY A 80 5.37 -14.41 1.94
C GLY A 80 3.86 -14.35 2.22
N THR A 81 3.39 -15.11 3.21
CA THR A 81 1.97 -15.13 3.59
C THR A 81 1.51 -13.77 4.12
N SER A 82 2.29 -13.10 4.98
CA SER A 82 1.95 -11.76 5.48
C SER A 82 1.85 -10.74 4.34
N ALA A 83 2.81 -10.72 3.42
CA ALA A 83 2.78 -9.81 2.28
C ALA A 83 1.54 -10.04 1.40
N VAL A 84 1.22 -11.29 1.10
CA VAL A 84 0.00 -11.64 0.34
C VAL A 84 -1.25 -11.19 1.08
N LEU A 85 -1.36 -11.44 2.39
CA LEU A 85 -2.50 -11.03 3.19
C LEU A 85 -2.66 -9.50 3.28
N TRP A 86 -1.55 -8.76 3.24
CA TRP A 86 -1.59 -7.30 3.26
C TRP A 86 -2.03 -6.71 1.92
N VAL A 87 -1.54 -7.28 0.82
CA VAL A 87 -1.79 -6.76 -0.54
C VAL A 87 -3.14 -7.25 -1.09
N ALA A 88 -3.62 -8.42 -0.69
CA ALA A 88 -4.81 -9.04 -1.28
C ALA A 88 -6.07 -8.15 -1.25
N PRO A 89 -6.43 -7.47 -0.15
CA PRO A 89 -7.60 -6.59 -0.13
C PRO A 89 -7.50 -5.46 -1.16
N PHE A 90 -6.32 -4.84 -1.30
CA PHE A 90 -6.06 -3.81 -2.29
C PHE A 90 -6.18 -4.34 -3.73
N ALA A 91 -5.53 -5.48 -4.00
CA ALA A 91 -5.51 -6.09 -5.33
C ALA A 91 -6.91 -6.49 -5.81
N VAL A 92 -7.79 -6.91 -4.90
CA VAL A 92 -9.15 -7.34 -5.22
C VAL A 92 -10.12 -6.16 -5.31
N LEU A 93 -10.01 -5.17 -4.42
CA LEU A 93 -11.04 -4.14 -4.25
C LEU A 93 -10.72 -2.81 -4.95
N ASP A 94 -9.45 -2.39 -4.98
CA ASP A 94 -9.06 -1.05 -5.43
C ASP A 94 -8.37 -1.07 -6.78
N LEU A 95 -7.43 -2.00 -6.98
CA LEU A 95 -6.61 -2.07 -8.18
C LEU A 95 -7.45 -2.13 -9.49
N PRO A 96 -8.55 -2.90 -9.59
CA PRO A 96 -9.36 -2.93 -10.80
C PRO A 96 -10.03 -1.59 -11.13
N GLY A 97 -10.36 -0.78 -10.11
CA GLY A 97 -10.92 0.56 -10.29
C GLY A 97 -9.84 1.58 -10.70
N LEU A 98 -8.62 1.42 -10.19
CA LEU A 98 -7.48 2.30 -10.49
C LEU A 98 -6.84 2.05 -11.87
N LEU A 99 -7.09 0.90 -12.50
CA LEU A 99 -6.57 0.55 -13.83
C LEU A 99 -7.52 0.92 -14.97
N ARG A 100 -8.75 1.32 -14.67
CA ARG A 100 -9.70 1.85 -15.65
C ARG A 100 -9.39 3.32 -15.95
#